data_AF-A0A7K9U125-F1
#
_entry.id   AF-A0A7K9U125-F1
#
_cell.length_a   1.000
_cell.length_b   1.000
_cell.length_c   1.000
_cell.angle_alpha   90.00
_cell.angle_beta   90.00
_cell.angle_gamma   90.00
#
_symmetry.space_group_name_H-M   'P 1'
#
loop_
_entity.id
_entity.type
_entity.pdbx_description
1 polymer ?
#
loop_
_entity_poly.entity_id
_entity_poly.type
_entity_poly.pdbx_seq_one_letter_code
_entity_poly.pdbx_strand_id
1 'polypeptide(L)' 'MRLCVCLVILSCIVCANADLLEGGRFVWDAVGGAWDMLRAYKDMREANYINADKYFHARGNYEAAQRGPGGVWAARVI' A
#
# COMPACT_ATOMS: atom_id res chain seq x y z
N MET A 1 -4.40 37.24 21.91
CA MET A 1 -3.75 36.11 22.60
C MET A 1 -4.58 34.82 22.57
N ARG A 2 -5.82 34.80 23.09
CA ARG A 2 -6.64 33.57 23.15
C ARG A 2 -6.93 32.94 21.76
N LEU A 3 -7.27 33.77 20.76
CA LEU A 3 -7.55 33.29 19.40
C LEU A 3 -6.31 32.65 18.73
N CYS A 4 -5.13 33.26 18.90
CA CYS A 4 -3.88 32.74 18.34
C CYS A 4 -3.50 31.39 18.94
N VAL A 5 -3.72 31.20 20.25
CA VAL A 5 -3.48 29.91 20.93
C VAL A 5 -4.42 28.83 20.38
N CYS A 6 -5.71 29.15 20.17
CA CYS A 6 -6.66 28.21 19.58
C CYS A 6 -6.26 27.80 18.15
N LEU A 7 -5.81 28.75 17.32
CA LEU A 7 -5.38 28.45 15.95
C LEU A 7 -4.16 27.53 15.91
N VAL A 8 -3.17 27.75 16.79
CA VAL A 8 -1.99 26.88 16.89
C VAL A 8 -2.40 25.46 17.32
N ILE A 9 -3.24 25.32 18.35
CA ILE A 9 -3.69 24.00 18.82
C ILE A 9 -4.46 23.25 17.72
N LEU A 10 -5.40 23.92 17.03
CA LEU A 10 -6.15 23.31 15.93
C LEU A 10 -5.23 22.89 14.79
N SER A 11 -4.21 23.69 14.45
CA SER A 11 -3.24 23.33 13.42
C SER A 11 -2.45 22.05 13.80
N CYS A 12 -2.01 21.92 15.05
CA CYS A 12 -1.30 20.73 15.52
C CYS A 12 -2.19 19.48 15.49
N ILE A 13 -3.46 19.61 15.89
CA ILE A 13 -4.43 18.51 15.82
C ILE A 13 -4.65 18.08 14.37
N VAL A 14 -4.84 19.03 13.44
CA VAL A 14 -5.03 18.72 12.01
C VAL A 14 -3.80 18.01 11.43
N CYS A 15 -2.58 18.49 11.73
CA CYS A 15 -1.35 17.84 11.29
C CYS A 15 -1.24 16.40 11.81
N ALA A 16 -1.45 16.17 13.11
CA ALA A 16 -1.38 14.83 13.69
C ALA A 16 -2.42 13.86 13.10
N ASN A 17 -3.62 14.35 12.76
CA ASN A 17 -4.63 13.55 12.08
C ASN A 17 -4.26 13.23 10.63
N ALA A 18 -3.60 14.15 9.92
CA ALA A 18 -3.13 13.92 8.56
C ALA A 18 -2.03 12.83 8.52
N ASP A 19 -1.08 12.88 9.46
CA ASP A 19 -0.02 11.88 9.59
C ASP A 19 -0.59 10.48 9.91
N LEU A 20 -1.57 10.41 10.82
CA LEU A 20 -2.25 9.15 11.15
C LEU A 20 -3.01 8.58 9.94
N LEU A 21 -3.69 9.44 9.18
CA LEU A 21 -4.42 9.05 7.99
C LEU A 21 -3.47 8.55 6.90
N GLU A 22 -2.32 9.20 6.71
CA GLU A 22 -1.26 8.75 5.80
C GLU A 22 -0.68 7.39 6.21
N GLY A 23 -0.34 7.22 7.49
CA GLY A 23 0.11 5.93 8.02
C GLY A 23 -0.93 4.83 7.82
N GLY A 24 -2.20 5.13 8.07
CA GLY A 24 -3.32 4.21 7.84
C GLY A 24 -3.46 3.80 6.37
N ARG A 25 -3.38 4.77 5.44
CA ARG A 25 -3.39 4.50 4.00
C ARG A 25 -2.21 3.62 3.58
N PHE A 26 -1.00 3.93 4.05
CA PHE A 26 0.18 3.13 3.74
C PHE A 26 0.01 1.67 4.17
N VAL A 27 -0.47 1.42 5.40
CA VAL A 27 -0.72 0.05 5.89
C VAL A 27 -1.79 -0.64 5.05
N TRP A 28 -2.86 0.06 4.69
CA TRP A 28 -3.93 -0.49 3.86
C TRP A 28 -3.42 -0.90 2.46
N ASP A 29 -2.63 -0.03 1.83
CA ASP A 29 -2.01 -0.31 0.54
C ASP A 29 -1.06 -1.52 0.63
N ALA A 30 -0.27 -1.62 1.71
CA ALA A 30 0.66 -2.72 1.93
C ALA A 30 -0.03 -4.07 2.13
N VAL A 31 -1.09 -4.11 2.95
CA VAL A 31 -1.92 -5.33 3.12
C VAL A 31 -2.55 -5.73 1.79
N GLY A 32 -3.09 -4.77 1.05
CA GLY A 32 -3.64 -5.01 -0.27
C GLY A 32 -2.61 -5.54 -1.26
N GLY A 33 -1.41 -4.94 -1.30
CA GLY A 33 -0.32 -5.37 -2.17
C GLY A 33 0.16 -6.78 -1.85
N ALA A 34 0.30 -7.13 -0.56
CA ALA A 34 0.64 -8.49 -0.15
C ALA A 34 -0.41 -9.52 -0.60
N TRP A 35 -1.70 -9.15 -0.57
CA TRP A 35 -2.77 -10.00 -1.07
C TRP A 35 -2.71 -10.19 -2.60
N ASP A 36 -2.38 -9.16 -3.36
CA ASP A 36 -2.23 -9.26 -4.81
C ASP A 36 -1.00 -10.11 -5.19
N MET A 37 0.10 -10.01 -4.45
CA MET A 37 1.26 -10.90 -4.60
C MET A 37 0.89 -12.38 -4.34
N LEU A 38 0.14 -12.64 -3.26
CA LEU A 38 -0.36 -13.97 -2.94
C LEU A 38 -1.29 -14.51 -4.04
N ARG A 39 -2.18 -13.66 -4.58
CA ARG A 39 -3.06 -14.03 -5.69
C ARG A 39 -2.25 -14.38 -6.94
N ALA A 40 -1.26 -13.56 -7.30
CA ALA A 40 -0.42 -13.82 -8.45
C ALA A 40 0.32 -15.17 -8.34
N TYR A 41 0.82 -15.51 -7.15
CA TYR A 41 1.41 -16.82 -6.87
C TYR A 41 0.40 -17.97 -7.00
N LYS A 42 -0.82 -17.81 -6.46
CA LYS A 42 -1.87 -18.84 -6.57
C LYS A 42 -2.27 -19.08 -8.02
N ASP A 43 -2.53 -18.02 -8.77
CA ASP A 43 -2.90 -18.10 -10.19
C ASP A 43 -1.77 -18.74 -11.01
N MET A 44 -0.51 -18.44 -10.73
CA MET A 44 0.64 -19.09 -11.38
C MET A 44 0.64 -20.60 -11.15
N ARG A 45 0.38 -21.03 -9.91
CA ARG A 45 0.32 -22.45 -9.55
C ARG A 45 -0.87 -23.16 -10.17
N GLU A 46 -2.02 -22.51 -10.21
CA GLU A 46 -3.23 -23.06 -10.80
C GLU A 46 -3.14 -23.15 -12.33
N ALA A 47 -2.60 -22.11 -12.98
CA ALA A 47 -2.41 -22.08 -14.42
C ALA A 47 -1.45 -23.17 -14.91
N ASN A 48 -0.43 -23.52 -14.10
CA ASN A 48 0.55 -24.57 -14.38
C ASN A 48 1.12 -24.49 -15.81
N TYR A 49 1.38 -23.27 -16.28
CA TYR A 49 1.76 -22.98 -17.65
C TYR A 49 3.27 -22.79 -17.78
N ILE A 50 3.89 -23.50 -18.73
CA ILE A 50 5.33 -23.46 -18.95
C ILE A 50 5.76 -22.05 -19.39
N ASN A 51 6.82 -21.52 -18.78
CA ASN A 51 7.41 -20.20 -19.05
C ASN A 51 6.50 -18.98 -18.75
N ALA A 52 5.48 -19.13 -17.90
CA ALA A 52 4.62 -18.02 -17.48
C ALA A 52 5.06 -17.32 -16.17
N ASP A 53 6.11 -17.78 -15.50
CA ASP A 53 6.56 -17.25 -14.19
C ASP A 53 6.79 -15.73 -14.21
N LYS A 54 7.46 -15.23 -15.26
CA LYS A 54 7.74 -13.79 -15.40
C LYS A 54 6.49 -12.95 -15.57
N TYR A 55 5.47 -13.47 -16.24
CA TYR A 55 4.20 -12.79 -16.36
C TYR A 55 3.54 -12.65 -14.99
N PHE A 56 3.45 -13.71 -14.21
CA PHE A 56 2.80 -13.66 -12.90
C PHE A 56 3.55 -12.78 -11.90
N HIS A 57 4.88 -12.80 -11.90
CA HIS A 57 5.68 -11.86 -11.10
C HIS A 57 5.43 -10.40 -11.51
N ALA A 58 5.45 -10.10 -12.82
CA ALA A 58 5.21 -8.75 -13.31
C ALA A 58 3.79 -8.28 -12.98
N ARG A 59 2.77 -9.14 -13.15
CA ARG A 59 1.38 -8.83 -12.85
C ARG A 59 1.17 -8.59 -11.35
N GLY A 60 1.71 -9.44 -10.48
CA GLY A 60 1.64 -9.26 -9.03
C GLY A 60 2.24 -7.93 -8.57
N ASN A 61 3.44 -7.61 -9.07
CA ASN A 61 4.10 -6.34 -8.77
C ASN A 61 3.31 -5.13 -9.30
N TYR A 62 2.74 -5.25 -10.51
CA TYR A 62 1.94 -4.20 -11.11
C TYR A 62 0.65 -3.93 -10.33
N GLU A 63 -0.12 -4.98 -10.00
CA GLU A 63 -1.36 -4.86 -9.21
C GLU A 63 -1.08 -4.30 -7.81
N ALA A 64 -0.04 -4.78 -7.14
CA ALA A 64 0.37 -4.26 -5.83
C ALA A 64 0.81 -2.79 -5.91
N ALA A 65 1.61 -2.41 -6.90
CA ALA A 65 2.08 -1.03 -7.07
C ALA A 65 0.94 -0.05 -7.38
N GLN A 66 -0.13 -0.49 -8.06
CA GLN A 66 -1.31 0.34 -8.33
C GLN A 66 -2.06 0.78 -7.06
N ARG A 67 -1.84 0.11 -5.91
CA ARG A 67 -2.51 0.49 -4.67
C ARG A 67 -1.96 1.76 -4.04
N GLY A 68 -0.67 2.06 -4.24
CA GLY A 68 -0.01 3.20 -3.63
C GLY A 68 1.33 2.84 -2.99
N PRO A 69 1.92 3.76 -2.20
CA PRO A 69 3.26 3.60 -1.65
C PRO A 69 3.45 2.33 -0.80
N GLY A 70 2.44 1.94 -0.03
CA GLY A 70 2.48 0.71 0.77
C GLY A 70 2.45 -0.54 -0.11
N GLY A 71 1.69 -0.53 -1.20
CA GLY A 71 1.63 -1.62 -2.16
C GLY A 71 2.93 -1.78 -2.94
N VAL A 72 3.57 -0.66 -3.34
CA VAL A 72 4.93 -0.65 -3.92
C VAL A 72 5.94 -1.25 -2.93
N TRP A 73 5.86 -0.88 -1.65
CA TRP A 73 6.70 -1.46 -0.62
C TRP A 73 6.46 -2.96 -0.47
N ALA A 74 5.21 -3.41 -0.43
CA ALA A 74 4.86 -4.83 -0.33
C ALA A 74 5.41 -5.64 -1.51
N ALA A 75 5.26 -5.15 -2.75
CA ALA A 75 5.80 -5.77 -3.95
C ALA A 75 7.34 -5.85 -3.97
N ARG A 76 8.03 -4.99 -3.22
CA ARG A 76 9.50 -4.98 -3.14
C ARG A 76 10.03 -5.99 -2.13
N VAL A 77 9.30 -6.24 -1.05
CA VAL A 77 9.75 -7.11 0.06
C VAL A 77 9.29 -8.57 -0.08
N ILE A 78 8.32 -8.84 -0.98
CA ILE A 78 7.78 -10.17 -1.30
C ILE A 78 8.30 -10.60 -2.67
#